data_AF-A0A258ZEM8-F1
#
_entry.id   AF-A0A258ZEM8-F1
#
_cell.length_a   1.000
_cell.length_b   1.000
_cell.length_c   1.000
_cell.angle_alpha   90.00
_cell.angle_beta   90.00
_cell.angle_gamma   90.00
#
_symmetry.space_group_name_H-M   'P 1'
#
loop_
_entity.id
_entity.type
_entity.pdbx_description
1 polymer ?
#
loop_
_entity_poly.entity_id
_entity_poly.type
_entity_poly.pdbx_seq_one_letter_code
_entity_poly.pdbx_strand_id
1 'polypeptide(L)'
;MNPPIYLQQADFFAKCTAKLWVENFRECLKEWNGIFLCKVTFLHVFSVKKTRLDHVDTRFYLANKDFYLKHLLNAHVNLGGTTGMSIEDSFRDVILTHKMSGVIFNTPPIIGGVGGGTGKYYNIKSSKIIKEILRSKIVKLNFSFRKLFNQSQ
;
A
#
# COMPACT_ATOMS: atom_id res chain seq x y z
N MET A 1 7.95 -18.75 15.04
CA MET A 1 8.59 -17.62 15.73
C MET A 1 7.46 -16.75 16.26
N ASN A 2 7.31 -16.62 17.58
CA ASN A 2 6.20 -15.83 18.14
C ASN A 2 6.50 -14.33 17.98
N PRO A 3 5.56 -13.50 17.51
CA PRO A 3 5.77 -12.06 17.42
C PRO A 3 6.01 -11.47 18.82
N PRO A 4 6.77 -10.37 18.93
CA PRO A 4 6.97 -9.63 20.18
C PRO A 4 5.66 -9.39 20.95
N ILE A 5 5.69 -9.48 22.28
CA ILE A 5 4.50 -9.39 23.18
C ILE A 5 3.62 -8.16 22.86
N TYR A 6 4.21 -7.02 22.55
CA TYR A 6 3.49 -5.78 22.22
C TYR A 6 2.66 -5.89 20.93
N LEU A 7 3.11 -6.67 19.95
CA LEU A 7 2.32 -6.95 18.73
C LEU A 7 1.19 -7.95 19.01
N GLN A 8 1.32 -8.79 20.04
CA GLN A 8 0.25 -9.72 20.41
C GLN A 8 -0.97 -8.99 20.97
N GLN A 9 -0.76 -7.86 21.66
CA GLN A 9 -1.84 -7.09 22.30
C GLN A 9 -2.47 -5.99 21.41
N ALA A 10 -1.80 -5.54 20.35
CA ALA A 10 -2.33 -4.47 19.50
C ALA A 10 -3.31 -4.99 18.43
N ASP A 11 -4.51 -4.42 18.30
CA ASP A 11 -5.51 -4.86 17.30
C ASP A 11 -5.13 -4.50 15.86
N PHE A 12 -4.26 -3.51 15.68
CA PHE A 12 -3.78 -3.04 14.39
C PHE A 12 -2.34 -2.58 14.49
N PHE A 13 -1.67 -2.48 13.35
CA PHE A 13 -0.29 -2.03 13.27
C PHE A 13 -0.02 -1.24 11.99
N ALA A 14 1.02 -0.42 12.06
CA ALA A 14 1.63 0.22 10.90
C ALA A 14 2.92 -0.53 10.55
N LYS A 15 3.03 -0.98 9.30
CA LYS A 15 4.26 -1.60 8.81
C LYS A 15 5.05 -0.59 8.02
N CYS A 16 6.37 -0.51 8.25
CA CYS A 16 7.32 0.21 7.39
C CYS A 16 8.53 -0.69 7.12
N THR A 17 9.00 -0.82 5.87
CA THR A 17 10.14 -1.70 5.52
C THR A 17 11.48 -1.07 5.90
N ALA A 18 12.38 -1.87 6.50
CA ALA A 18 13.81 -1.56 6.64
C ALA A 18 14.09 -0.20 7.31
N LYS A 19 15.00 0.60 6.73
CA LYS A 19 15.41 1.94 7.22
C LYS A 19 14.62 3.04 6.50
N LEU A 20 13.33 2.80 6.25
CA LEU A 20 12.42 3.77 5.67
C LEU A 20 11.59 4.43 6.77
N TRP A 21 11.04 5.61 6.45
CA TRP A 21 10.05 6.30 7.28
C TRP A 21 8.97 6.92 6.39
N VAL A 22 7.84 7.27 7.00
CA VAL A 22 6.74 7.96 6.32
C VAL A 22 6.70 9.40 6.82
N GLU A 23 6.99 10.35 5.94
CA GLU A 23 7.08 11.77 6.30
C GLU A 23 5.72 12.34 6.73
N ASN A 24 4.64 11.89 6.08
CA ASN A 24 3.25 12.26 6.38
C ASN A 24 2.50 11.13 7.15
N PHE A 25 3.19 10.49 8.11
CA PHE A 25 2.62 9.36 8.84
C PHE A 25 1.33 9.74 9.59
N ARG A 26 1.29 10.93 10.20
CA ARG A 26 0.12 11.39 10.98
C ARG A 26 -1.10 11.59 10.08
N GLU A 27 -0.91 12.11 8.88
CA GLU A 27 -1.96 12.27 7.88
C GLU A 27 -2.49 10.91 7.42
N CYS A 28 -1.59 9.94 7.17
CA CYS A 28 -1.99 8.58 6.84
C CYS A 28 -2.76 7.90 7.97
N LEU A 29 -2.35 8.13 9.23
CA LEU A 29 -3.00 7.53 10.40
C LEU A 29 -4.41 8.08 10.63
N LYS A 30 -4.65 9.37 10.36
CA LYS A 30 -6.00 9.98 10.42
C LYS A 30 -7.00 9.32 9.47
N GLU A 31 -6.52 8.68 8.41
CA GLU A 31 -7.38 7.96 7.46
C GLU A 31 -7.74 6.54 7.93
N TRP A 32 -7.19 6.05 9.03
CA TRP A 32 -7.38 4.66 9.45
C TRP A 32 -8.86 4.25 9.52
N ASN A 33 -9.21 3.21 8.75
CA ASN A 33 -10.60 2.74 8.58
C ASN A 33 -10.92 1.47 9.37
N GLY A 34 -10.01 1.03 10.25
CA GLY A 34 -10.18 -0.19 11.04
C GLY A 34 -9.89 -1.51 10.32
N ILE A 35 -9.56 -1.50 9.02
CA ILE A 35 -9.42 -2.73 8.20
C ILE A 35 -8.01 -2.86 7.63
N PHE A 36 -7.70 -2.09 6.60
CA PHE A 36 -6.45 -2.14 5.86
C PHE A 36 -6.34 -0.90 4.98
N LEU A 37 -5.17 -0.29 4.95
CA LEU A 37 -4.85 0.81 4.05
C LEU A 37 -3.45 0.65 3.47
N CYS A 38 -3.35 0.69 2.16
CA CYS A 38 -2.09 0.63 1.44
C CYS A 38 -2.01 1.71 0.36
N LYS A 39 -0.80 1.89 -0.16
CA LYS A 39 -0.58 2.61 -1.41
C LYS A 39 -0.55 1.63 -2.56
N VAL A 40 -1.00 2.05 -3.74
CA VAL A 40 -0.90 1.26 -4.97
C VAL A 40 -0.34 2.10 -6.11
N THR A 41 0.23 1.44 -7.10
CA THR A 41 0.69 2.07 -8.34
C THR A 41 -0.35 1.86 -9.44
N PHE A 42 -0.72 2.95 -10.12
CA PHE A 42 -1.58 2.89 -11.31
C PHE A 42 -0.78 3.27 -12.57
N LEU A 43 -0.93 2.45 -13.61
CA LEU A 43 -0.37 2.69 -14.94
C LEU A 43 -1.36 3.42 -15.84
N HIS A 44 -0.83 4.09 -16.85
CA HIS A 44 -1.58 4.76 -17.92
C HIS A 44 -2.56 5.86 -17.45
N VAL A 45 -2.37 6.41 -16.25
CA VAL A 45 -3.25 7.47 -15.71
C VAL A 45 -3.21 8.77 -16.54
N PHE A 46 -2.04 9.11 -17.08
CA PHE A 46 -1.82 10.31 -17.91
C PHE A 46 -1.73 9.97 -19.40
N SER A 47 -2.34 8.86 -19.83
CA SER A 47 -2.26 8.34 -21.20
C SER A 47 -3.65 8.05 -21.74
N VAL A 48 -3.75 7.92 -23.05
CA VAL A 48 -4.96 7.45 -23.75
C VAL A 48 -5.26 5.96 -23.50
N LYS A 49 -4.27 5.19 -23.05
CA LYS A 49 -4.46 3.78 -22.70
C LYS A 49 -5.33 3.65 -21.45
N LYS A 50 -6.10 2.56 -21.35
CA LYS A 50 -6.93 2.28 -20.17
C LYS A 50 -6.07 2.22 -18.90
N THR A 51 -6.46 2.98 -17.88
CA THR A 51 -5.83 2.94 -16.56
C THR A 51 -5.92 1.54 -15.97
N ARG A 52 -4.79 1.06 -15.41
CA ARG A 52 -4.69 -0.26 -14.79
C ARG A 52 -4.06 -0.14 -13.40
N LEU A 53 -4.62 -0.86 -12.43
CA LEU A 53 -3.96 -1.09 -11.14
C LEU A 53 -2.81 -2.07 -11.37
N ASP A 54 -1.59 -1.63 -11.07
CA ASP A 54 -0.39 -2.39 -11.39
C ASP A 54 0.09 -3.23 -10.22
N HIS A 55 0.39 -2.64 -9.06
CA HIS A 55 0.84 -3.38 -7.88
C HIS A 55 0.57 -2.60 -6.58
N VAL A 56 0.60 -3.29 -5.44
CA VAL A 56 0.53 -2.68 -4.10
C VAL A 56 1.94 -2.27 -3.66
N ASP A 57 2.11 -1.07 -3.13
CA ASP A 57 3.37 -0.66 -2.53
C ASP A 57 3.45 -1.21 -1.10
N THR A 58 4.16 -2.32 -0.93
CA THR A 58 4.24 -3.03 0.37
C THR A 58 5.17 -2.35 1.37
N ARG A 59 5.86 -1.26 0.99
CA ARG A 59 6.82 -0.58 1.87
C ARG A 59 6.16 0.05 3.09
N PHE A 60 4.93 0.52 2.93
CA PHE A 60 4.13 1.03 4.05
C PHE A 60 2.65 0.69 3.89
N TYR A 61 2.04 0.20 4.96
CA TYR A 61 0.60 -0.02 5.07
C TYR A 61 0.15 0.01 6.54
N LEU A 62 -1.14 0.26 6.76
CA LEU A 62 -1.83 0.04 8.02
C LEU A 62 -2.69 -1.21 7.89
N ALA A 63 -2.71 -2.07 8.91
CA ALA A 63 -3.49 -3.29 8.89
C ALA A 63 -4.07 -3.61 10.27
N ASN A 64 -5.34 -4.01 10.28
CA ASN A 64 -5.91 -4.75 11.38
C ASN A 64 -5.26 -6.14 11.39
N LYS A 65 -4.95 -6.64 12.58
CA LYS A 65 -4.23 -7.91 12.75
C LYS A 65 -5.01 -9.08 12.17
N ASP A 66 -6.31 -9.18 12.44
CA ASP A 66 -7.14 -10.29 11.97
C ASP A 66 -7.28 -10.25 10.45
N PHE A 67 -7.45 -9.05 9.88
CA PHE A 67 -7.44 -8.87 8.44
C PHE A 67 -6.12 -9.35 7.83
N TYR A 68 -4.99 -8.94 8.40
CA TYR A 68 -3.67 -9.32 7.91
C TYR A 68 -3.46 -10.84 7.99
N LEU A 69 -3.75 -11.46 9.14
CA LEU A 69 -3.60 -12.90 9.35
C LEU A 69 -4.47 -13.71 8.39
N LYS A 70 -5.71 -13.26 8.15
CA LYS A 70 -6.66 -13.95 7.28
C LYS A 70 -6.32 -13.83 5.80
N HIS A 71 -5.93 -12.64 5.33
CA HIS A 71 -5.85 -12.35 3.90
C HIS A 71 -4.43 -12.20 3.36
N LEU A 72 -3.48 -11.72 4.17
CA LEU A 72 -2.18 -11.27 3.69
C LEU A 72 -0.99 -12.07 4.23
N LEU A 73 -1.16 -12.79 5.35
CA LEU A 73 -0.10 -13.57 5.97
C LEU A 73 0.53 -14.54 4.97
N ASN A 74 -0.29 -15.26 4.21
CA ASN A 74 0.17 -16.28 3.27
C ASN A 74 0.51 -15.74 1.88
N ALA A 75 0.46 -14.42 1.67
CA ALA A 75 0.80 -13.82 0.38
C ALA A 75 2.26 -14.08 -0.04
N HIS A 76 3.15 -14.38 0.92
CA HIS A 76 4.54 -14.73 0.65
C HIS A 76 4.75 -16.18 0.16
N VAL A 77 3.77 -17.06 0.36
CA VAL A 77 3.89 -18.50 0.00
C VAL A 77 3.91 -18.69 -1.52
N ASN A 78 3.34 -17.75 -2.26
CA ASN A 78 3.32 -17.76 -3.73
C ASN A 78 4.57 -17.11 -4.36
N LEU A 79 5.53 -16.67 -3.56
CA LEU A 79 6.77 -16.05 -4.05
C LEU A 79 7.72 -17.13 -4.56
N GLY A 80 8.23 -16.95 -5.79
CA GLY A 80 9.30 -17.80 -6.34
C GLY A 80 8.86 -18.99 -7.20
N GLY A 81 7.58 -19.09 -7.57
CA GLY A 81 7.16 -19.98 -8.67
C GLY A 81 7.74 -19.55 -10.03
N THR A 82 7.63 -20.41 -11.05
CA THR A 82 8.13 -20.17 -12.44
C THR A 82 7.61 -18.87 -13.09
N THR A 83 6.60 -18.24 -12.50
CA THR A 83 5.99 -16.98 -12.93
C THR A 83 6.67 -15.72 -12.39
N GLY A 84 7.56 -15.81 -11.39
CA GLY A 84 8.31 -14.66 -10.85
C GLY A 84 7.47 -13.60 -10.11
N MET A 85 6.31 -13.98 -9.55
CA MET A 85 5.42 -13.03 -8.85
C MET A 85 6.05 -12.44 -7.59
N SER A 86 5.90 -11.12 -7.42
CA SER A 86 6.35 -10.39 -6.24
C SER A 86 5.30 -10.37 -5.11
N ILE A 87 5.70 -9.92 -3.92
CA ILE A 87 4.76 -9.77 -2.79
C ILE A 87 3.78 -8.62 -3.04
N GLU A 88 4.24 -7.59 -3.75
CA GLU A 88 3.45 -6.47 -4.25
C GLU A 88 2.32 -6.94 -5.19
N ASP A 89 2.60 -7.90 -6.07
CA ASP A 89 1.61 -8.52 -6.96
C ASP A 89 0.63 -9.38 -6.16
N SER A 90 1.13 -10.17 -5.22
CA SER A 90 0.29 -11.05 -4.39
C SER A 90 -0.71 -10.25 -3.55
N PHE A 91 -0.30 -9.12 -2.98
CA PHE A 91 -1.20 -8.21 -2.25
C PHE A 91 -2.28 -7.60 -3.17
N ARG A 92 -1.90 -7.21 -4.40
CA ARG A 92 -2.87 -6.73 -5.40
C ARG A 92 -3.92 -7.81 -5.67
N ASP A 93 -3.48 -9.04 -5.92
CA ASP A 93 -4.38 -10.11 -6.34
C ASP A 93 -5.34 -10.50 -5.22
N VAL A 94 -4.90 -10.44 -3.96
CA VAL A 94 -5.79 -10.57 -2.80
C VAL A 94 -6.87 -9.49 -2.80
N ILE A 95 -6.50 -8.21 -3.00
CA ILE A 95 -7.44 -7.08 -3.06
C ILE A 95 -8.49 -7.27 -4.17
N LEU A 96 -8.04 -7.65 -5.36
CA LEU A 96 -8.90 -7.81 -6.53
C LEU A 96 -9.82 -9.03 -6.41
N THR A 97 -9.27 -10.19 -6.01
CA THR A 97 -10.02 -11.45 -5.88
C THR A 97 -11.13 -11.35 -4.83
N HIS A 98 -10.85 -10.71 -3.69
CA HIS A 98 -11.82 -10.52 -2.63
C HIS A 98 -12.72 -9.28 -2.82
N LYS A 99 -12.59 -8.58 -3.97
CA LYS A 99 -13.36 -7.37 -4.31
C LYS A 99 -13.36 -6.33 -3.17
N MET A 100 -12.20 -6.15 -2.54
CA MET A 100 -12.09 -5.27 -1.38
C MET A 100 -12.37 -3.82 -1.76
N SER A 101 -12.89 -3.05 -0.81
CA SER A 101 -13.20 -1.63 -0.97
C SER A 101 -12.62 -0.82 0.18
N GLY A 102 -12.30 0.44 -0.08
CA GLY A 102 -11.77 1.33 0.96
C GLY A 102 -10.33 1.06 1.37
N VAL A 103 -9.58 0.23 0.65
CA VAL A 103 -8.25 -0.26 1.03
C VAL A 103 -7.07 0.62 0.58
N ILE A 104 -7.32 1.69 -0.17
CA ILE A 104 -6.28 2.60 -0.67
C ILE A 104 -6.37 3.94 0.07
N PHE A 105 -5.23 4.46 0.53
CA PHE A 105 -5.16 5.82 1.08
C PHE A 105 -5.67 6.88 0.09
N ASN A 106 -6.41 7.86 0.61
CA ASN A 106 -6.70 9.09 -0.12
C ASN A 106 -5.45 9.98 -0.22
N THR A 107 -4.73 10.10 0.89
CA THR A 107 -3.44 10.79 0.99
C THR A 107 -2.31 9.78 0.83
N PRO A 108 -1.63 9.73 -0.33
CA PRO A 108 -0.60 8.73 -0.54
C PRO A 108 0.56 8.91 0.47
N PRO A 109 1.05 7.83 1.10
CA PRO A 109 2.25 7.84 1.93
C PRO A 109 3.48 8.37 1.17
N ILE A 110 4.20 9.28 1.80
CA ILE A 110 5.48 9.84 1.36
C ILE A 110 6.58 9.08 2.07
N ILE A 111 7.23 8.17 1.34
CA ILE A 111 8.21 7.24 1.89
C ILE A 111 9.63 7.77 1.67
N GLY A 112 10.32 8.15 2.74
CA GLY A 112 11.73 8.52 2.74
C GLY A 112 12.62 7.41 3.31
N GLY A 113 13.93 7.55 3.16
CA GLY A 113 14.92 6.76 3.91
C GLY A 113 15.96 6.03 3.09
N VAL A 114 16.60 5.03 3.67
CA VAL A 114 17.75 4.35 3.06
C VAL A 114 17.38 2.93 2.65
N GLY A 115 17.65 2.58 1.39
CA GLY A 115 17.43 1.24 0.87
C GLY A 115 18.33 0.21 1.56
N GLY A 116 17.72 -0.78 2.23
CA GLY A 116 18.45 -1.77 3.03
C GLY A 116 19.50 -2.59 2.25
N GLY A 117 19.24 -2.88 0.97
CA GLY A 117 20.17 -3.66 0.13
C GLY A 117 21.09 -2.83 -0.77
N THR A 118 20.84 -1.52 -0.92
CA THR A 118 21.58 -0.68 -1.88
C THR A 118 22.29 0.51 -1.25
N GLY A 119 21.99 0.84 0.02
CA GLY A 119 22.52 2.03 0.69
C GLY A 119 22.03 3.35 0.08
N LYS A 120 21.19 3.32 -0.96
CA LYS A 120 20.72 4.53 -1.64
C LYS A 120 19.72 5.28 -0.76
N TYR A 121 19.96 6.57 -0.60
CA TYR A 121 19.04 7.48 0.05
C TYR A 121 17.87 7.81 -0.89
N TYR A 122 16.68 7.38 -0.53
CA TYR A 122 15.42 7.76 -1.16
C TYR A 122 15.05 9.17 -0.71
N ASN A 123 15.60 10.16 -1.39
CA ASN A 123 15.06 11.51 -1.36
C ASN A 123 14.00 11.63 -2.47
N ILE A 124 12.72 11.59 -2.11
CA ILE A 124 11.66 11.77 -3.09
C ILE A 124 11.57 13.27 -3.42
N LYS A 125 12.00 13.62 -4.64
CA LYS A 125 11.79 14.97 -5.20
C LYS A 125 10.32 15.38 -5.09
N SER A 126 10.04 16.61 -4.68
CA SER A 126 8.67 17.15 -4.53
C SER A 126 7.83 17.00 -5.80
N SER A 127 8.45 17.09 -6.98
CA SER A 127 7.76 16.87 -8.26
C SER A 127 7.20 15.45 -8.41
N LYS A 128 7.87 14.43 -7.87
CA LYS A 128 7.35 13.05 -7.85
C LYS A 128 6.17 12.93 -6.87
N ILE A 129 6.25 13.58 -5.71
CA ILE A 129 5.16 13.59 -4.72
C ILE A 129 3.90 14.22 -5.35
N ILE A 130 4.04 15.41 -5.95
CA ILE A 130 2.95 16.12 -6.61
C ILE A 130 2.34 15.26 -7.73
N LYS A 131 3.18 14.61 -8.55
CA LYS A 131 2.72 13.72 -9.61
C LYS A 131 1.91 12.54 -9.07
N GLU A 132 2.31 11.96 -7.93
CA GLU A 132 1.54 10.88 -7.30
C GLU A 132 0.22 11.35 -6.67
N ILE A 133 0.21 12.53 -6.04
CA ILE A 133 -1.03 13.13 -5.54
C ILE A 133 -2.00 13.36 -6.69
N LEU A 134 -1.52 13.92 -7.82
CA LEU A 134 -2.35 14.16 -9.00
C LEU A 134 -2.86 12.84 -9.59
N ARG A 135 -1.99 11.83 -9.72
CA ARG A 135 -2.37 10.50 -10.18
C ARG A 135 -3.49 9.92 -9.32
N SER A 136 -3.32 9.94 -8.00
CA SER A 136 -4.31 9.45 -7.03
C SER A 136 -5.65 10.15 -7.21
N LYS A 137 -5.64 11.50 -7.30
CA LYS A 137 -6.85 12.30 -7.51
C LYS A 137 -7.59 11.92 -8.80
N ILE A 138 -6.89 11.76 -9.92
CA ILE A 138 -7.50 11.37 -11.20
C ILE A 138 -8.12 9.97 -11.10
N VAL A 139 -7.38 9.00 -10.54
CA VAL A 139 -7.87 7.62 -10.45
C VAL A 139 -9.05 7.50 -9.49
N LYS A 140 -9.10 8.30 -8.43
CA LYS A 140 -10.25 8.34 -7.51
C LYS A 140 -11.55 8.76 -8.21
N LEU A 141 -11.47 9.56 -9.28
CA LEU A 141 -12.63 9.94 -10.10
C LEU A 141 -13.04 8.82 -11.08
N ASN A 142 -12.17 7.87 -11.38
CA ASN A 142 -12.49 6.74 -12.24
C ASN A 142 -13.45 5.79 -11.52
N PHE A 143 -14.64 5.60 -12.08
CA PHE A 143 -15.70 4.74 -11.52
C PHE A 143 -15.21 3.30 -11.21
N SER A 144 -14.28 2.78 -12.02
CA SER A 144 -13.74 1.43 -11.85
C SER A 144 -12.89 1.28 -10.57
N PHE A 145 -12.27 2.37 -10.10
CA PHE A 145 -11.31 2.35 -9.00
C PHE A 145 -11.75 3.15 -7.78
N ARG A 146 -12.76 4.03 -7.91
CA ARG A 146 -13.27 4.88 -6.81
C ARG A 146 -13.56 4.09 -5.54
N LYS A 147 -14.15 2.89 -5.66
CA LYS A 147 -14.50 2.03 -4.52
C LYS A 147 -13.28 1.51 -3.75
N LEU A 148 -12.10 1.46 -4.38
CA LEU A 148 -10.88 1.03 -3.72
C LEU A 148 -10.33 2.09 -2.77
N PHE A 149 -10.59 3.37 -3.03
CA PHE A 149 -10.15 4.46 -2.15
C PHE A 149 -10.94 4.48 -0.86
N ASN A 150 -10.25 4.81 0.22
CA ASN A 150 -10.82 4.94 1.55
C ASN A 150 -12.01 5.91 1.54
N GLN A 151 -13.11 5.48 2.17
CA GLN A 151 -14.36 6.23 2.26
C GLN A 151 -14.50 6.98 3.60
N SER A 152 -13.53 6.83 4.50
CA SER A 152 -13.56 7.48 5.81
C SER A 152 -13.62 9.01 5.65
N GLN A 153 -14.64 9.61 6.27
CA GLN A 153 -14.86 11.04 6.45
C GLN A 153 -14.49 11.42 7.87
#